data_AF-A0A6F8TSU9-F1
#
_entry.id   AF-A0A6F8TSU9-F1
#
_cell.length_a   1.000
_cell.length_b   1.000
_cell.length_c   1.000
_cell.angle_alpha   90.00
_cell.angle_beta   90.00
_cell.angle_gamma   90.00
#
_symmetry.space_group_name_H-M   'P 1'
#
loop_
_entity.id
_entity.type
_entity.pdbx_description
1 polymer ?
#
loop_
_entity_poly.entity_id
_entity_poly.type
_entity_poly.pdbx_seq_one_letter_code
_entity_poly.pdbx_strand_id
1 'polypeptide(L)'
;MQPTTFTFRLSDEGYLELLRNMPYIRKMYAFIITVLVTLCTLFSLSINGDLQAYTRSAFEVISAGVIAFLLSFVFLIALYFYIRSKWNRGLKKLARSLKEKYQGSKDEDYIIAFDQNEKAFYVGYRRHKIEIGQRLHVVSTSNYLLFYHGKGKAEDKFYIPKGGKEGHRESVRIVEAFLEKSEEVQFKRKRPS
;
A
#
# COMPACT_ATOMS: atom_id res chain seq x y z
N MET A 1 -30.87 13.07 6.88
CA MET A 1 -30.17 13.72 5.76
C MET A 1 -30.21 12.79 4.55
N GLN A 2 -30.21 13.31 3.32
CA GLN A 2 -30.09 12.45 2.14
C GLN A 2 -28.67 11.85 2.06
N PRO A 3 -28.52 10.60 1.61
CA PRO A 3 -27.22 9.95 1.49
C PRO A 3 -26.34 10.69 0.46
N THR A 4 -25.08 10.95 0.83
CA THR A 4 -24.11 11.61 -0.05
C THR A 4 -23.60 10.59 -1.06
N THR A 5 -23.82 10.84 -2.35
CA THR A 5 -23.46 9.90 -3.41
C THR A 5 -22.25 10.40 -4.20
N PHE A 6 -21.27 9.52 -4.40
CA PHE A 6 -20.07 9.75 -5.19
C PHE A 6 -20.14 8.88 -6.44
N THR A 7 -19.97 9.50 -7.59
CA THR A 7 -19.97 8.83 -8.89
C THR A 7 -18.69 9.19 -9.63
N PHE A 8 -17.84 8.20 -9.90
CA PHE A 8 -16.56 8.43 -10.57
C PHE A 8 -16.05 7.16 -11.25
N ARG A 9 -15.13 7.34 -12.20
CA ARG A 9 -14.45 6.21 -12.86
C ARG A 9 -13.31 5.67 -12.02
N LEU A 10 -13.24 4.35 -11.90
CA LEU A 10 -12.13 3.69 -11.21
C LEU A 10 -10.84 3.79 -12.05
N SER A 11 -9.73 4.09 -11.39
CA SER A 11 -8.40 4.23 -11.96
C SER A 11 -7.45 3.22 -11.34
N ASP A 12 -6.47 2.78 -12.14
CA ASP A 12 -5.44 1.85 -11.67
C ASP A 12 -4.59 2.54 -10.58
N GLU A 13 -4.38 3.85 -10.69
CA GLU A 13 -3.64 4.69 -9.74
C GLU A 13 -4.31 4.74 -8.37
N GLY A 14 -5.64 4.87 -8.31
CA GLY A 14 -6.37 4.92 -7.04
C GLY A 14 -6.23 3.63 -6.23
N TYR A 15 -6.40 2.48 -6.89
CA TYR A 15 -6.18 1.18 -6.23
C TYR A 15 -4.70 0.91 -5.94
N LEU A 16 -3.78 1.39 -6.78
CA LEU A 16 -2.35 1.27 -6.51
C LEU A 16 -1.97 2.04 -5.24
N GLU A 17 -2.48 3.27 -5.09
CA GLU A 17 -2.25 4.09 -3.90
C GLU A 17 -2.90 3.48 -2.66
N LEU A 18 -4.12 2.94 -2.80
CA LEU A 18 -4.79 2.17 -1.76
C LEU A 18 -3.93 1.01 -1.27
N LEU A 19 -3.49 0.13 -2.18
CA LEU A 19 -2.68 -1.04 -1.84
C LEU A 19 -1.35 -0.64 -1.19
N ARG A 20 -0.68 0.41 -1.68
CA ARG A 20 0.58 0.90 -1.11
C ARG A 20 0.44 1.40 0.33
N ASN A 21 -0.73 1.92 0.70
CA ASN A 21 -0.97 2.42 2.06
C ASN A 21 -1.53 1.36 3.01
N MET A 22 -1.92 0.17 2.53
CA MET A 22 -2.40 -0.91 3.39
C MET A 22 -1.28 -1.45 4.31
N PRO A 23 -1.56 -1.65 5.62
CA PRO A 23 -0.57 -2.17 6.58
C PRO A 23 0.01 -3.54 6.18
N TYR A 24 -0.84 -4.46 5.70
CA TYR A 24 -0.41 -5.79 5.26
C TYR A 24 0.63 -5.72 4.14
N ILE A 25 0.36 -4.91 3.10
CA ILE A 25 1.24 -4.75 1.94
C ILE A 25 2.58 -4.14 2.38
N ARG A 26 2.55 -3.10 3.23
CA ARG A 26 3.76 -2.48 3.78
C ARG A 26 4.58 -3.46 4.61
N LYS A 27 3.95 -4.22 5.50
CA LYS A 27 4.62 -5.23 6.35
C LYS A 27 5.21 -6.36 5.50
N MET A 28 4.49 -6.84 4.50
CA MET A 28 4.98 -7.86 3.57
C MET A 28 6.20 -7.37 2.79
N TYR A 29 6.19 -6.11 2.30
CA TYR A 29 7.36 -5.53 1.66
C TYR A 29 8.55 -5.41 2.63
N ALA A 30 8.33 -4.90 3.84
CA ALA A 30 9.36 -4.79 4.86
C ALA A 30 9.97 -6.15 5.20
N PHE A 31 9.15 -7.18 5.37
CA PHE A 31 9.59 -8.55 5.62
C PHE A 31 10.49 -9.07 4.49
N ILE A 32 10.11 -8.87 3.23
CA ILE A 32 10.93 -9.26 2.08
C ILE A 32 12.29 -8.56 2.10
N ILE A 33 12.33 -7.26 2.43
CA ILE A 33 13.59 -6.52 2.54
C ILE A 33 14.44 -7.02 3.71
N THR A 34 13.84 -7.32 4.86
CA THR A 34 14.56 -7.90 6.02
C THR A 34 15.18 -9.24 5.68
N VAL A 35 14.42 -10.12 5.01
CA VAL A 35 14.93 -11.43 4.54
C VAL A 35 16.08 -11.22 3.55
N LEU A 36 15.94 -10.30 2.59
CA LEU A 36 16.99 -9.97 1.64
C LEU A 36 18.29 -9.54 2.33
N VAL A 37 18.21 -8.59 3.27
CA VAL A 37 19.38 -8.10 4.01
C VAL A 37 20.04 -9.24 4.79
N THR A 38 19.24 -10.07 5.45
CA THR A 38 19.74 -11.23 6.21
C THR A 38 20.50 -12.21 5.31
N LEU A 39 19.93 -12.55 4.15
CA LEU A 39 20.59 -13.43 3.18
C LEU A 39 21.90 -12.85 2.64
N CYS A 40 21.93 -11.53 2.35
CA CYS A 40 23.16 -10.86 1.94
C CYS A 40 24.23 -10.86 3.05
N THR A 41 23.84 -10.68 4.31
CA THR A 41 24.78 -10.78 5.44
C THR A 41 25.35 -12.18 5.56
N LEU A 42 24.52 -13.23 5.48
CA LEU A 42 24.98 -14.62 5.51
C LEU A 42 25.92 -14.92 4.33
N PHE A 43 25.60 -14.42 3.14
CA PHE A 43 26.44 -14.56 1.95
C PHE A 43 27.79 -13.86 2.12
N SER A 44 27.81 -12.65 2.69
CA SER A 44 29.04 -11.92 3.02
C SER A 44 29.93 -12.72 3.97
N LEU A 45 29.33 -13.28 5.03
CA LEU A 45 30.06 -14.07 6.03
C LEU A 45 30.63 -15.35 5.41
N SER A 46 29.88 -16.02 4.54
CA SER A 46 30.34 -17.21 3.81
C SER A 46 31.57 -16.89 2.95
N ILE A 47 31.47 -15.86 2.08
CA ILE A 47 32.60 -15.47 1.22
C ILE A 47 33.81 -15.06 2.05
N ASN A 48 33.60 -14.30 3.13
CA ASN A 48 34.70 -13.87 3.98
C ASN A 48 35.39 -15.06 4.67
N GLY A 49 34.63 -16.05 5.15
CA GLY A 49 35.19 -17.29 5.71
C GLY A 49 36.02 -18.06 4.69
N ASP A 50 35.50 -18.21 3.46
CA ASP A 50 36.23 -18.86 2.37
C ASP A 50 37.51 -18.11 2.02
N LEU A 51 37.47 -16.79 1.89
CA LEU A 51 38.65 -15.99 1.58
C LEU A 51 39.70 -16.04 2.70
N GLN A 52 39.28 -16.01 3.97
CA GLN A 52 40.19 -16.10 5.11
C GLN A 52 40.93 -17.44 5.19
N ALA A 53 40.37 -18.52 4.64
CA ALA A 53 41.08 -19.81 4.57
C ALA A 53 42.35 -19.75 3.68
N TYR A 54 42.43 -18.78 2.78
CA TYR A 54 43.55 -18.61 1.84
C TYR A 54 44.53 -17.49 2.24
N THR A 55 44.26 -16.74 3.31
CA THR A 55 45.10 -15.61 3.74
C THR A 55 46.10 -16.02 4.81
N ARG A 56 47.30 -15.41 4.77
CA ARG A 56 48.41 -15.73 5.68
C ARG A 56 48.85 -14.54 6.52
N SER A 57 48.42 -13.32 6.17
CA SER A 57 48.74 -12.10 6.92
C SER A 57 47.50 -11.35 7.39
N ALA A 58 47.63 -10.56 8.46
CA ALA A 58 46.55 -9.74 8.99
C ALA A 58 46.02 -8.72 7.96
N PHE A 59 46.89 -8.18 7.11
CA PHE A 59 46.49 -7.25 6.05
C PHE A 59 45.63 -7.94 4.98
N GLU A 60 45.97 -9.18 4.60
CA GLU A 60 45.18 -9.98 3.66
C GLU A 60 43.80 -10.35 4.23
N VAL A 61 43.71 -10.63 5.54
CA VAL A 61 42.42 -10.88 6.22
C VAL A 61 41.52 -9.65 6.15
N ILE A 62 42.08 -8.45 6.38
CA ILE A 62 41.33 -7.19 6.30
C ILE A 62 40.89 -6.92 4.86
N SER A 63 41.77 -7.07 3.89
CA SER A 63 41.44 -6.82 2.48
C SER A 63 40.40 -7.80 1.94
N ALA A 64 40.50 -9.09 2.30
CA ALA A 64 39.49 -10.10 1.99
C ALA A 64 38.11 -9.73 2.55
N GLY A 65 38.04 -9.26 3.81
CA GLY A 65 36.80 -8.81 4.43
C GLY A 65 36.18 -7.61 3.70
N VAL A 66 36.99 -6.63 3.30
CA VAL A 66 36.52 -5.47 2.52
C VAL A 66 36.00 -5.89 1.15
N ILE A 67 36.70 -6.79 0.45
CA ILE A 67 36.28 -7.30 -0.86
C ILE A 67 34.95 -8.06 -0.74
N ALA A 68 34.82 -8.96 0.23
CA ALA A 68 33.59 -9.71 0.49
C ALA A 68 32.41 -8.77 0.78
N PHE A 69 32.64 -7.74 1.58
CA PHE A 69 31.64 -6.72 1.89
C PHE A 69 31.21 -5.95 0.64
N LEU A 70 32.14 -5.46 -0.17
CA LEU A 70 31.83 -4.73 -1.40
C LEU A 70 31.05 -5.57 -2.40
N LEU A 71 31.45 -6.83 -2.60
CA LEU A 71 30.73 -7.77 -3.49
C LEU A 71 29.31 -7.99 -3.00
N SER A 72 29.12 -8.24 -1.70
CA SER A 72 27.78 -8.42 -1.15
C SER A 72 26.95 -7.14 -1.19
N PHE A 73 27.57 -5.97 -1.05
CA PHE A 73 26.87 -4.69 -1.12
C PHE A 73 26.34 -4.42 -2.54
N VAL A 74 27.17 -4.65 -3.56
CA VAL A 74 26.75 -4.56 -4.98
C VAL A 74 25.62 -5.55 -5.26
N PHE A 75 25.75 -6.79 -4.78
CA PHE A 75 24.73 -7.81 -4.93
C PHE A 75 23.41 -7.42 -4.24
N LEU A 76 23.48 -6.88 -3.02
CA LEU A 76 22.32 -6.38 -2.27
C LEU A 76 21.61 -5.27 -3.04
N ILE A 77 22.34 -4.29 -3.60
CA ILE A 77 21.76 -3.21 -4.39
C ILE A 77 21.05 -3.78 -5.63
N ALA A 78 21.71 -4.65 -6.38
CA ALA A 78 21.13 -5.26 -7.59
C ALA A 78 19.84 -6.03 -7.27
N LEU A 79 19.86 -6.85 -6.23
CA LEU A 79 18.72 -7.65 -5.82
C LEU A 79 17.60 -6.78 -5.22
N TYR A 80 17.93 -5.72 -4.48
CA TYR A 80 16.96 -4.73 -4.00
C TYR A 80 16.19 -4.10 -5.16
N PHE A 81 16.88 -3.61 -6.20
CA PHE A 81 16.24 -3.02 -7.37
C PHE A 81 15.37 -4.04 -8.12
N TYR A 82 15.84 -5.28 -8.25
CA TYR A 82 15.08 -6.37 -8.85
C TYR A 82 13.77 -6.63 -8.09
N ILE A 83 13.85 -6.83 -6.77
CA ILE A 83 12.68 -7.05 -5.90
C ILE A 83 11.73 -5.85 -5.97
N ARG A 84 12.25 -4.63 -5.88
CA ARG A 84 11.46 -3.39 -5.98
C ARG A 84 10.70 -3.32 -7.31
N SER A 85 11.33 -3.69 -8.42
CA SER A 85 10.69 -3.73 -9.74
C SER A 85 9.58 -4.78 -9.79
N LYS A 86 9.86 -6.02 -9.35
CA LYS A 86 8.86 -7.11 -9.31
C LYS A 86 7.68 -6.78 -8.41
N TRP A 87 7.95 -6.22 -7.23
CA TRP A 87 6.93 -5.77 -6.28
C TRP A 87 6.00 -4.73 -6.89
N ASN A 88 6.54 -3.68 -7.51
CA ASN A 88 5.73 -2.64 -8.16
C ASN A 88 4.89 -3.20 -9.31
N ARG A 89 5.42 -4.13 -10.11
CA ARG A 89 4.63 -4.81 -11.16
C ARG A 89 3.52 -5.66 -10.57
N GLY A 90 3.80 -6.40 -9.50
CA GLY A 90 2.81 -7.18 -8.76
C GLY A 90 1.67 -6.32 -8.21
N LEU A 91 2.01 -5.20 -7.57
CA LEU A 91 1.01 -4.24 -7.07
C LEU A 91 0.15 -3.65 -8.18
N LYS A 92 0.73 -3.28 -9.33
CA LYS A 92 -0.03 -2.80 -10.48
C LYS A 92 -1.01 -3.86 -10.99
N LYS A 93 -0.58 -5.12 -11.08
CA LYS A 93 -1.46 -6.24 -11.47
C LYS A 93 -2.61 -6.43 -10.46
N LEU A 94 -2.32 -6.37 -9.16
CA LEU A 94 -3.35 -6.47 -8.12
C LEU A 94 -4.33 -5.29 -8.17
N ALA A 95 -3.83 -4.07 -8.38
CA ALA A 95 -4.68 -2.87 -8.51
C ALA A 95 -5.64 -3.00 -9.68
N ARG A 96 -5.15 -3.47 -10.84
CA ARG A 96 -5.98 -3.73 -12.01
C ARG A 96 -7.03 -4.81 -11.75
N SER A 97 -6.65 -5.92 -11.12
CA SER A 97 -7.58 -6.99 -10.76
C SER A 97 -8.68 -6.51 -9.79
N LEU A 98 -8.34 -5.63 -8.83
CA LEU A 98 -9.34 -5.03 -7.95
C LEU A 98 -10.29 -4.09 -8.71
N LYS A 99 -9.74 -3.25 -9.59
CA LYS A 99 -10.55 -2.39 -10.45
C LYS A 99 -11.53 -3.21 -11.28
N GLU A 100 -11.07 -4.25 -11.97
CA GLU A 100 -11.90 -5.13 -12.78
C GLU A 100 -12.99 -5.82 -11.94
N LYS A 101 -12.67 -6.25 -10.71
CA LYS A 101 -13.64 -6.85 -9.80
C LYS A 101 -14.79 -5.89 -9.43
N TYR A 102 -14.49 -4.60 -9.25
CA TYR A 102 -15.45 -3.62 -8.73
C TYR A 102 -16.14 -2.78 -9.80
N GLN A 103 -15.52 -2.62 -10.98
CA GLN A 103 -16.06 -1.77 -12.04
C GLN A 103 -17.17 -2.43 -12.85
N GLY A 104 -17.34 -3.77 -12.78
CA GLY A 104 -18.41 -4.49 -13.47
C GLY A 104 -18.22 -4.53 -14.98
N SER A 105 -18.52 -3.42 -15.67
CA SER A 105 -18.29 -3.21 -17.11
C SER A 105 -17.23 -2.13 -17.37
N LYS A 106 -16.63 -2.10 -18.57
CA LYS A 106 -15.43 -1.30 -18.85
C LYS A 106 -15.62 0.22 -18.81
N ASP A 107 -16.86 0.71 -18.76
CA ASP A 107 -17.19 2.14 -18.83
C ASP A 107 -18.24 2.61 -17.82
N GLU A 108 -18.66 1.75 -16.89
CA GLU A 108 -19.59 2.15 -15.86
C GLU A 108 -18.93 3.01 -14.79
N ASP A 109 -19.65 4.06 -14.40
CA ASP A 109 -19.27 4.87 -13.26
C ASP A 109 -19.47 4.07 -11.98
N TYR A 110 -18.47 4.12 -11.12
CA TYR A 110 -18.52 3.50 -9.82
C TYR A 110 -19.25 4.42 -8.85
N ILE A 111 -20.25 3.86 -8.17
CA ILE A 111 -21.11 4.58 -7.24
C ILE A 111 -20.76 4.16 -5.81
N ILE A 112 -20.54 5.15 -4.95
CA ILE A 112 -20.46 4.98 -3.50
C ILE A 112 -21.51 5.90 -2.89
N ALA A 113 -22.40 5.37 -2.05
CA ALA A 113 -23.29 6.18 -1.23
C ALA A 113 -22.84 6.14 0.23
N PHE A 114 -22.73 7.30 0.86
CA PHE A 114 -22.48 7.45 2.28
C PHE A 114 -23.78 7.85 2.98
N ASP A 115 -24.21 7.00 3.91
CA ASP A 115 -25.33 7.31 4.80
C ASP A 115 -24.79 7.64 6.19
N GLN A 116 -24.95 8.90 6.58
CA GLN A 116 -24.50 9.40 7.87
C GLN A 116 -25.36 8.88 9.02
N ASN A 117 -26.65 8.65 8.80
CA ASN A 117 -27.57 8.16 9.83
C ASN A 117 -27.25 6.70 10.15
N GLU A 118 -27.01 5.89 9.13
CA GLU A 118 -26.62 4.48 9.29
C GLU A 118 -25.15 4.28 9.59
N LYS A 119 -24.35 5.36 9.56
CA LYS A 119 -22.88 5.30 9.63
C LYS A 119 -22.32 4.22 8.70
N ALA A 120 -22.69 4.22 7.42
CA ALA A 120 -22.28 3.16 6.49
C ALA A 120 -21.99 3.68 5.07
N PHE A 121 -21.12 2.95 4.38
CA PHE A 121 -20.88 3.10 2.95
C PHE A 121 -21.55 1.97 2.18
N TYR A 122 -22.21 2.32 1.09
CA TYR A 122 -22.78 1.40 0.13
C TYR A 122 -21.96 1.46 -1.15
N VAL A 123 -21.31 0.34 -1.47
CA VAL A 123 -20.22 0.33 -2.44
C VAL A 123 -20.52 -0.56 -3.64
N GLY A 124 -20.36 0.01 -4.84
CA GLY A 124 -20.49 -0.69 -6.11
C GLY A 124 -21.93 -1.05 -6.49
N TYR A 125 -22.07 -1.75 -7.62
CA TYR A 125 -23.37 -2.10 -8.21
C TYR A 125 -24.27 -2.92 -7.27
N ARG A 126 -23.69 -3.85 -6.52
CA ARG A 126 -24.42 -4.70 -5.56
C ARG A 126 -24.73 -3.99 -4.23
N ARG A 127 -24.38 -2.70 -4.09
CA ARG A 127 -24.56 -1.90 -2.87
C ARG A 127 -24.07 -2.65 -1.63
N HIS A 128 -22.84 -3.18 -1.71
CA HIS A 128 -22.24 -3.86 -0.57
C HIS A 128 -22.10 -2.89 0.60
N LYS A 129 -22.69 -3.22 1.74
CA LYS A 129 -22.70 -2.36 2.94
C LYS A 129 -21.39 -2.55 3.71
N ILE A 130 -20.70 -1.45 3.96
CA ILE A 130 -19.50 -1.37 4.79
C ILE A 130 -19.81 -0.43 5.94
N GLU A 131 -19.97 -1.01 7.13
CA GLU A 131 -20.23 -0.25 8.35
C GLU A 131 -19.00 0.55 8.78
N ILE A 132 -19.24 1.77 9.28
CA ILE A 132 -18.23 2.58 9.93
C ILE A 132 -18.13 2.10 11.37
N GLY A 133 -16.94 1.64 11.75
CA GLY A 133 -16.64 1.17 13.10
C GLY A 133 -15.14 0.97 13.30
N GLN A 134 -14.75 0.39 14.45
CA GLN A 134 -13.36 0.26 14.91
C GLN A 134 -12.39 -0.44 13.95
N ARG A 135 -12.93 -1.18 12.98
CA ARG A 135 -12.17 -1.90 11.96
C ARG A 135 -12.01 -1.11 10.67
N LEU A 136 -12.73 -0.01 10.46
CA LEU A 136 -12.55 0.83 9.29
C LEU A 136 -11.31 1.70 9.48
N HIS A 137 -10.36 1.52 8.57
CA HIS A 137 -9.18 2.37 8.47
C HIS A 137 -9.34 3.33 7.31
N VAL A 138 -9.05 4.61 7.56
CA VAL A 138 -9.14 5.66 6.57
C VAL A 138 -7.79 6.36 6.47
N VAL A 139 -7.22 6.39 5.26
CA VAL A 139 -6.00 7.14 4.98
C VAL A 139 -6.32 8.24 3.99
N SER A 140 -6.20 9.48 4.46
CA SER A 140 -6.40 10.68 3.66
C SER A 140 -5.07 11.09 3.01
N THR A 141 -5.00 11.05 1.67
CA THR A 141 -3.85 11.51 0.89
C THR A 141 -4.18 12.80 0.12
N SER A 142 -3.24 13.34 -0.65
CA SER A 142 -3.49 14.52 -1.48
C SER A 142 -4.57 14.27 -2.53
N ASN A 143 -4.64 13.05 -3.06
CA ASN A 143 -5.47 12.71 -4.21
C ASN A 143 -6.72 11.89 -3.84
N TYR A 144 -6.67 11.12 -2.76
CA TYR A 144 -7.72 10.14 -2.43
C TYR A 144 -8.02 10.08 -0.92
N LEU A 145 -9.25 9.70 -0.59
CA LEU A 145 -9.59 9.06 0.69
C LEU A 145 -9.55 7.55 0.47
N LEU A 146 -8.67 6.85 1.16
CA LEU A 146 -8.45 5.41 1.01
C LEU A 146 -9.10 4.67 2.17
N PHE A 147 -9.97 3.72 1.84
CA PHE A 147 -10.74 2.94 2.81
C PHE A 147 -10.36 1.47 2.74
N TYR A 148 -10.09 0.87 3.88
CA TYR A 148 -9.95 -0.58 4.01
C TYR A 148 -10.47 -1.01 5.37
N HIS A 149 -11.23 -2.09 5.37
CA HIS A 149 -11.65 -2.75 6.59
C HIS A 149 -10.49 -3.62 7.09
N GLY A 150 -10.23 -3.59 8.40
CA GLY A 150 -9.22 -4.35 9.14
C GLY A 150 -7.79 -4.34 8.60
N LYS A 151 -7.06 -5.43 8.89
CA LYS A 151 -5.59 -5.54 8.71
C LYS A 151 -5.18 -6.65 7.74
N GLY A 152 -6.13 -7.43 7.21
CA GLY A 152 -5.94 -8.63 6.42
C GLY A 152 -6.05 -8.44 4.90
N LYS A 153 -5.95 -9.57 4.17
CA LYS A 153 -5.93 -9.62 2.70
C LYS A 153 -7.32 -9.59 2.06
N ALA A 154 -8.33 -10.13 2.75
CA ALA A 154 -9.66 -10.44 2.23
C ALA A 154 -10.72 -9.37 2.53
N GLU A 155 -10.30 -8.18 2.95
CA GLU A 155 -11.22 -7.19 3.47
C GLU A 155 -11.70 -6.19 2.40
N ASP A 156 -12.89 -5.63 2.64
CA ASP A 156 -13.48 -4.61 1.80
C ASP A 156 -12.57 -3.39 1.72
N LYS A 157 -12.42 -2.88 0.50
CA LYS A 157 -11.51 -1.79 0.21
C LYS A 157 -11.97 -1.03 -1.00
N PHE A 158 -11.96 0.28 -0.88
CA PHE A 158 -12.38 1.22 -1.90
C PHE A 158 -11.69 2.55 -1.64
N TYR A 159 -11.80 3.47 -2.58
CA TYR A 159 -11.30 4.81 -2.40
C TYR A 159 -12.31 5.81 -2.95
N ILE A 160 -12.23 7.05 -2.49
CA ILE A 160 -12.97 8.19 -3.04
C ILE A 160 -11.93 9.21 -3.53
N PRO A 161 -11.92 9.58 -4.83
CA PRO A 161 -11.03 10.63 -5.33
C PRO A 161 -11.41 11.97 -4.72
N LYS A 162 -10.42 12.79 -4.34
CA LYS A 162 -10.64 14.15 -3.85
C LYS A 162 -10.84 15.16 -4.97
N GLY A 163 -10.32 14.87 -6.16
CA GLY A 163 -10.56 15.65 -7.37
C GLY A 163 -11.99 15.47 -7.88
N GLY A 164 -12.50 16.49 -8.59
CA GLY A 164 -13.86 16.48 -9.14
C GLY A 164 -14.43 17.88 -9.31
N LYS A 165 -15.74 17.97 -9.62
CA LYS A 165 -16.54 19.21 -9.59
C LYS A 165 -16.71 19.72 -8.15
N GLU A 166 -17.07 20.99 -7.98
CA GLU A 166 -17.19 21.63 -6.66
C GLU A 166 -18.09 20.86 -5.69
N GLY A 167 -19.29 20.43 -6.11
CA GLY A 167 -20.19 19.63 -5.27
C GLY A 167 -19.60 18.28 -4.82
N HIS A 168 -18.77 17.65 -5.66
CA HIS A 168 -18.05 16.42 -5.28
C HIS A 168 -16.99 16.72 -4.22
N ARG A 169 -16.21 17.79 -4.40
CA ARG A 169 -15.16 18.19 -3.44
C ARG A 169 -15.77 18.54 -2.08
N GLU A 170 -16.92 19.21 -2.09
CA GLU A 170 -17.62 19.55 -0.85
C GLU A 170 -18.17 18.30 -0.15
N SER A 171 -18.77 17.39 -0.91
CA SER A 171 -19.18 16.07 -0.40
C SER A 171 -18.02 15.30 0.23
N VAL A 172 -16.84 15.31 -0.42
CA VAL A 172 -15.62 14.68 0.13
C VAL A 172 -15.18 15.35 1.43
N ARG A 173 -15.22 16.69 1.52
CA ARG A 173 -14.85 17.43 2.74
C ARG A 173 -15.80 17.11 3.89
N ILE A 174 -17.10 17.03 3.63
CA ILE A 174 -18.11 16.67 4.64
C ILE A 174 -17.82 15.26 5.18
N VAL A 175 -17.59 14.29 4.29
CA VAL A 175 -17.26 12.91 4.69
C VAL A 175 -15.92 12.85 5.43
N GLU A 176 -14.89 13.55 4.95
CA GLU A 176 -13.59 13.60 5.61
C GLU A 176 -13.70 14.18 7.03
N ALA A 177 -14.42 15.30 7.19
CA ALA A 177 -14.65 15.93 8.50
C ALA A 177 -15.47 15.05 9.44
N PHE A 178 -16.46 14.31 8.92
CA PHE A 178 -17.23 13.35 9.71
C PHE A 178 -16.33 12.20 10.22
N LEU A 179 -15.51 11.62 9.34
CA LEU A 179 -14.62 10.51 9.70
C LEU A 179 -13.49 10.94 10.63
N GLU A 180 -12.95 12.14 10.45
CA GLU A 180 -11.88 12.70 11.30
C GLU A 180 -12.38 12.95 12.73
N LYS A 181 -13.66 13.27 12.91
CA LYS A 181 -14.30 13.45 14.23
C LYS A 181 -14.80 12.15 14.86
N SER A 182 -14.84 11.05 14.10
CA SER A 182 -15.36 9.77 14.60
C SER A 182 -14.30 9.04 15.42
N GLU A 183 -14.58 8.81 16.71
CA GLU A 183 -13.70 8.03 17.60
C GLU A 183 -13.64 6.55 17.21
N GLU A 184 -14.64 6.07 16.46
CA GLU A 184 -14.74 4.70 16.02
C GLU A 184 -13.84 4.42 14.81
N VAL A 185 -13.28 5.42 14.14
CA VAL A 185 -12.53 5.24 12.88
C VAL A 185 -11.04 5.47 13.09
N GLN A 186 -10.22 4.58 12.52
CA GLN A 186 -8.77 4.79 12.49
C GLN A 186 -8.39 5.71 11.34
N PHE A 187 -8.54 7.02 11.56
CA PHE A 187 -8.23 8.04 10.58
C PHE A 187 -6.76 8.47 10.62
N LYS A 188 -6.10 8.55 9.45
CA LYS A 188 -4.72 9.04 9.31
C LYS A 188 -4.60 9.99 8.13
N ARG A 189 -4.12 11.21 8.36
CA ARG A 189 -3.77 12.16 7.30
C ARG A 189 -2.30 11.97 6.90
N LYS A 190 -2.06 11.74 5.62
CA LYS A 190 -0.72 11.65 5.04
C LYS A 190 -0.35 13.00 4.46
N ARG A 191 0.73 13.61 4.97
CA ARG A 191 1.25 14.85 4.40
C ARG A 191 1.70 14.60 2.95
N PRO A 192 1.51 15.56 2.03
CA PRO A 192 2.08 15.46 0.69
C PRO A 192 3.59 15.27 0.82
N SER A 193 4.10 14.22 0.20
CA SER A 193 5.54 13.90 0.09
C SER A 193 6.13 14.58 -1.13
#